data_AF-A0A8J5EI62-F1
#
_entry.id   AF-A0A8J5EI62-F1
#
_cell.length_a   1.000
_cell.length_b   1.000
_cell.length_c   1.000
_cell.angle_alpha   90.00
_cell.angle_beta   90.00
_cell.angle_gamma   90.00
#
_symmetry.space_group_name_H-M   'P 1'
#
loop_
_entity.id
_entity.type
_entity.pdbx_description
1 polymer ?
#
loop_
_entity_poly.entity_id
_entity_poly.type
_entity_poly.pdbx_seq_one_letter_code
_entity_poly.pdbx_strand_id
1 'polypeptide(L)'
;MKSAIFAHLAVAWAAASCQFNVDGKNYDLAAISGPKSVEYTIDTPPSQRKLEFVLDPCASLKQDKKKPADEQCPDNTIVCGLGYILLPKEKDFILSEVMPFGNGPAPQYQPLKAGEEGDEGMSTSYGNPWGSEKLDVEVHYICSDKEEGPKIENPGLGLNNFYSILWKTPAACATDGSKPKEPVKEPGKTPDNDGESSKENPSWGWFTWLFIIIVLGVAVYIIGNAWINYDRYGNAGVDLLPHADSLRDVPYLIRDLIAKVVGTFTGSSRTGYSAV
;
A
#
# COMPACT_ATOMS: atom_id res chain seq x y z
N MET A 1 -22.64 -2.37 59.66
CA MET A 1 -21.68 -1.76 58.73
C MET A 1 -20.70 -2.85 58.28
N LYS A 2 -20.90 -3.43 57.08
CA LYS A 2 -19.98 -4.41 56.48
C LYS A 2 -19.62 -3.89 55.10
N SER A 3 -18.36 -3.50 54.93
CA SER A 3 -17.76 -3.06 53.66
C SER A 3 -17.81 -4.17 52.62
N ALA A 4 -18.31 -3.86 51.42
CA ALA A 4 -18.07 -4.65 50.23
C ALA A 4 -16.92 -4.00 49.45
N ILE A 5 -15.76 -4.66 49.44
CA ILE A 5 -14.63 -4.32 48.58
C ILE A 5 -14.94 -4.91 47.21
N PHE A 6 -15.24 -4.06 46.23
CA PHE A 6 -15.32 -4.47 44.84
C PHE A 6 -13.90 -4.66 44.30
N ALA A 7 -13.47 -5.91 44.20
CA ALA A 7 -12.28 -6.26 43.44
C ALA A 7 -12.58 -6.06 41.96
N HIS A 8 -12.01 -5.02 41.36
CA HIS A 8 -11.95 -4.87 39.91
C HIS A 8 -11.06 -6.00 39.36
N LEU A 9 -11.68 -7.06 38.86
CA LEU A 9 -11.01 -8.00 37.96
C LEU A 9 -10.66 -7.23 36.69
N ALA A 10 -9.40 -6.82 36.56
CA ALA A 10 -8.83 -6.46 35.28
C ALA A 10 -8.93 -7.68 34.37
N VAL A 11 -9.73 -7.57 33.31
CA VAL A 11 -9.77 -8.58 32.25
C VAL A 11 -8.40 -8.54 31.56
N ALA A 12 -7.56 -9.52 31.84
CA ALA A 12 -6.34 -9.75 31.09
C ALA A 12 -6.75 -10.26 29.70
N TRP A 13 -6.67 -9.39 28.70
CA TRP A 13 -6.66 -9.81 27.30
C TRP A 13 -5.32 -10.51 27.05
N ALA A 14 -5.33 -11.83 26.91
CA ALA A 14 -4.21 -12.53 26.30
C ALA A 14 -4.17 -12.07 24.84
N ALA A 15 -3.34 -11.08 24.55
CA ALA A 15 -2.93 -10.82 23.18
C ALA A 15 -2.28 -12.12 22.69
N ALA A 16 -2.93 -12.83 21.76
CA ALA A 16 -2.19 -13.74 20.91
C ALA A 16 -1.05 -12.89 20.34
N SER A 17 0.20 -13.32 20.54
CA SER A 17 1.34 -12.58 20.00
C SER A 17 1.09 -12.46 18.50
N CYS A 18 0.90 -11.24 17.99
CA CYS A 18 0.62 -10.96 16.58
C CYS A 18 1.87 -11.15 15.70
N GLN A 19 2.68 -12.12 16.10
CA GLN A 19 3.97 -12.49 15.59
C GLN A 19 3.83 -13.90 15.03
N PHE A 20 4.08 -14.03 13.74
CA PHE A 20 3.88 -15.26 12.99
C PHE A 20 5.23 -15.75 12.48
N ASN A 21 5.54 -17.02 12.69
CA ASN A 21 6.67 -17.68 12.05
C ASN A 21 6.13 -18.55 10.91
N VAL A 22 6.44 -18.18 9.68
CA VAL A 22 5.98 -18.88 8.47
C VAL A 22 7.21 -19.21 7.63
N ASP A 23 7.51 -20.50 7.50
CA ASP A 23 8.66 -21.01 6.74
C ASP A 23 10.00 -20.37 7.14
N GLY A 24 10.23 -20.18 8.44
CA GLY A 24 11.47 -19.60 8.98
C GLY A 24 11.56 -18.08 8.92
N LYS A 25 10.59 -17.40 8.30
CA LYS A 25 10.45 -15.94 8.31
C LYS A 25 9.53 -15.49 9.44
N ASN A 26 9.89 -14.40 10.13
CA ASN A 26 9.06 -13.82 11.16
C ASN A 26 8.32 -12.58 10.63
N TYR A 27 7.02 -12.52 10.91
CA TYR A 27 6.14 -11.41 10.56
C TYR A 27 5.56 -10.83 11.86
N ASP A 28 5.50 -9.51 11.98
CA ASP A 28 4.88 -8.83 13.12
C ASP A 28 3.78 -7.90 12.61
N LEU A 29 2.53 -8.34 12.74
CA LEU A 29 1.36 -7.59 12.31
C LEU A 29 0.79 -6.68 13.40
N ALA A 30 1.48 -6.50 14.54
CA ALA A 30 0.97 -5.68 15.63
C ALA A 30 0.68 -4.22 15.21
N ALA A 31 1.45 -3.69 14.25
CA ALA A 31 1.24 -2.33 13.72
C ALA A 31 -0.12 -2.14 13.03
N ILE A 32 -0.70 -3.23 12.48
CA ILE A 32 -2.01 -3.23 11.84
C ILE A 32 -3.10 -3.87 12.70
N SER A 33 -2.83 -4.06 13.99
CA SER A 33 -3.81 -4.60 14.95
C SER A 33 -5.05 -3.72 15.05
N GLY A 34 -6.17 -4.38 15.39
CA GLY A 34 -7.46 -3.75 15.54
C GLY A 34 -8.37 -3.97 14.33
N PRO A 35 -9.70 -3.87 14.51
CA PRO A 35 -10.65 -4.13 13.43
C PRO A 35 -10.49 -3.14 12.27
N LYS A 36 -10.31 -3.67 11.06
CA LYS A 36 -10.36 -2.93 9.80
C LYS A 36 -11.49 -3.47 8.94
N SER A 37 -12.15 -2.58 8.21
CA SER A 37 -13.23 -2.92 7.30
C SER A 37 -12.86 -2.63 5.86
N VAL A 38 -13.37 -3.45 4.96
CA VAL A 38 -13.30 -3.26 3.51
C VAL A 38 -14.66 -3.58 2.91
N GLU A 39 -15.09 -2.80 1.92
CA GLU A 39 -16.38 -2.99 1.26
C GLU A 39 -16.20 -3.04 -0.26
N TYR A 40 -17.07 -3.81 -0.91
CA TYR A 40 -17.14 -3.93 -2.35
C TYR A 40 -18.60 -4.03 -2.80
N THR A 41 -19.01 -3.22 -3.77
CA THR A 41 -20.39 -3.23 -4.30
C THR A 41 -20.39 -3.73 -5.74
N ILE A 42 -21.28 -4.67 -6.03
CA ILE A 42 -21.47 -5.30 -7.34
C ILE A 42 -22.88 -4.96 -7.82
N ASP A 43 -23.00 -4.46 -9.05
CA ASP A 43 -24.28 -4.38 -9.73
C ASP A 43 -24.77 -5.79 -10.09
N THR A 44 -25.93 -6.17 -9.58
CA THR A 44 -26.56 -7.48 -9.81
C THR A 44 -27.98 -7.27 -10.34
N PRO A 45 -28.15 -6.76 -11.58
CA PRO A 45 -29.46 -6.30 -12.06
C PRO A 45 -30.58 -7.34 -11.84
N PRO A 46 -31.73 -6.92 -11.26
CA PRO A 46 -32.14 -5.54 -11.03
C PRO A 46 -31.62 -4.92 -9.71
N SER A 47 -30.92 -5.68 -8.86
CA SER A 47 -30.43 -5.24 -7.54
C SER A 47 -28.96 -4.79 -7.55
N GLN A 48 -28.46 -4.38 -6.38
CA GLN A 48 -27.03 -4.30 -6.07
C GLN A 48 -26.72 -5.20 -4.88
N ARG A 49 -25.53 -5.81 -4.89
CA ARG A 49 -25.01 -6.60 -3.78
C ARG A 49 -23.81 -5.87 -3.19
N LYS A 50 -23.79 -5.66 -1.88
CA LYS A 50 -22.65 -5.13 -1.16
C LYS A 50 -22.05 -6.21 -0.29
N LEU A 51 -20.75 -6.39 -0.37
CA LEU A 51 -19.96 -7.24 0.51
C LEU A 51 -19.14 -6.33 1.42
N GLU A 52 -19.15 -6.61 2.71
CA GLU A 52 -18.36 -5.93 3.72
C GLU A 52 -17.58 -6.99 4.50
N PHE A 53 -16.28 -6.84 4.63
CA PHE A 53 -15.45 -7.70 5.47
C PHE A 53 -14.79 -6.85 6.55
N VAL A 54 -14.93 -7.30 7.80
CA VAL A 54 -14.24 -6.75 8.96
C VAL A 54 -13.26 -7.80 9.46
N LEU A 55 -12.02 -7.42 9.71
CA LEU A 55 -10.99 -8.34 10.20
C LEU A 55 -10.02 -7.66 11.15
N ASP A 56 -9.47 -8.44 12.07
CA ASP A 56 -8.34 -8.07 12.91
C ASP A 56 -7.32 -9.23 12.88
N PRO A 57 -6.09 -9.01 12.38
CA PRO A 57 -5.09 -10.07 12.26
C PRO A 57 -4.63 -10.63 13.62
N CYS A 58 -4.81 -9.87 14.70
CA CYS A 58 -4.20 -10.15 15.99
C CYS A 58 -5.20 -10.63 17.06
N ALA A 59 -6.48 -10.34 16.88
CA ALA A 59 -7.50 -10.60 17.89
C ALA A 59 -8.84 -11.01 17.26
N SER A 60 -9.64 -11.73 18.03
CA SER A 60 -11.02 -11.97 17.63
C SER A 60 -11.86 -10.70 17.74
N LEU A 61 -12.75 -10.53 16.76
CA LEU A 61 -13.77 -9.51 16.73
C LEU A 61 -14.78 -9.74 17.86
N LYS A 62 -15.21 -8.63 18.45
CA LYS A 62 -16.22 -8.59 19.51
C LYS A 62 -17.56 -8.21 18.93
N GLN A 63 -18.62 -8.84 19.43
CA GLN A 63 -19.98 -8.38 19.13
C GLN A 63 -20.25 -6.98 19.70
N ASP A 64 -21.01 -6.19 18.93
CA ASP A 64 -21.65 -4.98 19.41
C ASP A 64 -22.93 -5.36 20.15
N LYS A 65 -22.95 -5.12 21.47
CA LYS A 65 -24.08 -5.38 22.36
C LYS A 65 -25.35 -4.59 22.01
N LYS A 66 -25.24 -3.56 21.16
CA LYS A 66 -26.36 -2.75 20.69
C LYS A 66 -27.01 -3.30 19.42
N LYS A 67 -26.33 -4.22 18.71
CA LYS A 67 -26.85 -4.84 17.49
C LYS A 67 -27.46 -6.20 17.80
N PRO A 68 -28.50 -6.62 17.06
CA PRO A 68 -29.00 -8.00 17.12
C PRO A 68 -27.89 -9.02 16.86
N ALA A 69 -27.96 -10.19 17.48
CA ALA A 69 -26.92 -11.22 17.38
C ALA A 69 -26.88 -11.88 15.99
N ASP A 70 -27.99 -11.85 15.27
CA ASP A 70 -28.18 -12.36 13.91
C ASP A 70 -27.79 -11.36 12.82
N GLU A 71 -27.51 -10.10 13.18
CA GLU A 71 -27.04 -9.07 12.25
C GLU A 71 -25.52 -8.87 12.24
N GLN A 72 -24.78 -9.77 12.90
CA GLN A 72 -23.34 -9.69 13.06
C GLN A 72 -22.74 -11.09 13.24
N CYS A 73 -21.43 -11.23 13.02
CA CYS A 73 -20.76 -12.49 13.31
C CYS A 73 -20.77 -12.80 14.82
N PRO A 74 -20.78 -14.09 15.20
CA PRO A 74 -20.59 -14.50 16.59
C PRO A 74 -19.22 -14.07 17.14
N ASP A 75 -19.10 -14.03 18.46
CA ASP A 75 -17.82 -13.86 19.15
C ASP A 75 -16.79 -14.92 18.70
N ASN A 76 -15.50 -14.63 18.91
CA ASN A 76 -14.36 -15.46 18.50
C ASN A 76 -14.18 -15.58 16.96
N THR A 77 -14.81 -14.69 16.19
CA THR A 77 -14.58 -14.55 14.75
C THR A 77 -13.34 -13.69 14.51
N ILE A 78 -12.46 -14.08 13.57
CA ILE A 78 -11.27 -13.29 13.20
C ILE A 78 -11.57 -12.41 11.98
N VAL A 79 -12.26 -12.98 10.99
CA VAL A 79 -12.76 -12.27 9.80
C VAL A 79 -14.28 -12.43 9.75
N CYS A 80 -15.01 -11.33 9.70
CA CYS A 80 -16.46 -11.30 9.59
C CYS A 80 -16.86 -10.75 8.23
N GLY A 81 -17.47 -11.57 7.39
CA GLY A 81 -18.09 -11.15 6.14
C GLY A 81 -19.58 -10.89 6.32
N LEU A 82 -20.07 -9.78 5.79
CA LEU A 82 -21.48 -9.40 5.75
C LEU A 82 -21.86 -9.13 4.30
N GLY A 83 -22.93 -9.78 3.84
CA GLY A 83 -23.50 -9.57 2.52
C GLY A 83 -24.84 -8.85 2.63
N TYR A 84 -25.03 -7.85 1.79
CA TYR A 84 -26.24 -7.06 1.74
C TYR A 84 -26.78 -6.95 0.31
N ILE A 85 -28.09 -6.78 0.19
CA ILE A 85 -28.81 -6.61 -1.08
C ILE A 85 -29.60 -5.30 -1.04
N LEU A 86 -29.45 -4.50 -2.08
CA LEU A 86 -30.29 -3.33 -2.36
C LEU A 86 -31.22 -3.65 -3.53
N LEU A 87 -32.52 -3.72 -3.27
CA LEU A 87 -33.54 -3.95 -4.29
C LEU A 87 -33.97 -2.62 -4.94
N PRO A 88 -34.49 -2.62 -6.19
CA PRO A 88 -34.84 -1.39 -6.93
C PRO A 88 -35.80 -0.41 -6.21
N LYS A 89 -36.63 -0.93 -5.30
CA LYS A 89 -37.66 -0.15 -4.59
C LYS A 89 -37.26 0.20 -3.16
N GLU A 90 -36.15 -0.35 -2.69
CA GLU A 90 -35.63 -0.13 -1.36
C GLU A 90 -34.63 1.03 -1.37
N LYS A 91 -34.48 1.71 -0.24
CA LYS A 91 -33.52 2.81 -0.06
C LYS A 91 -32.23 2.35 0.59
N ASP A 92 -32.32 1.31 1.41
CA ASP A 92 -31.24 0.84 2.25
C ASP A 92 -30.88 -0.60 1.89
N PHE A 93 -29.61 -0.93 2.09
CA PHE A 93 -29.10 -2.28 1.95
C PHE A 93 -29.68 -3.18 3.05
N ILE A 94 -30.27 -4.29 2.64
CA ILE A 94 -30.83 -5.31 3.53
C ILE A 94 -29.76 -6.38 3.75
N LEU A 95 -29.43 -6.69 5.01
CA LEU A 95 -28.52 -7.77 5.33
C LEU A 95 -29.11 -9.11 4.88
N SER A 96 -28.36 -9.86 4.10
CA SER A 96 -28.76 -11.17 3.58
C SER A 96 -27.85 -12.30 4.03
N GLU A 97 -26.60 -12.00 4.39
CA GLU A 97 -25.57 -13.01 4.64
C GLU A 97 -24.68 -12.60 5.82
N VAL A 98 -24.44 -13.55 6.73
CA VAL A 98 -23.44 -13.44 7.81
C VAL A 98 -22.47 -14.61 7.66
N MET A 99 -21.20 -14.29 7.48
CA MET A 99 -20.12 -15.23 7.14
C MET A 99 -18.98 -15.10 8.17
N PRO A 100 -19.01 -15.85 9.28
CA PRO A 100 -17.91 -15.85 10.23
C PRO A 100 -16.76 -16.72 9.73
N PHE A 101 -15.52 -16.30 10.01
CA PHE A 101 -14.32 -17.07 9.72
C PHE A 101 -13.35 -17.02 10.92
N GLY A 102 -12.59 -18.10 11.11
CA GLY A 102 -11.64 -18.25 12.23
C GLY A 102 -12.24 -18.87 13.50
N ASN A 103 -13.55 -19.11 13.53
CA ASN A 103 -14.25 -19.88 14.58
C ASN A 103 -14.38 -21.39 14.25
N GLY A 104 -13.83 -21.82 13.11
CA GLY A 104 -13.89 -23.19 12.60
C GLY A 104 -12.54 -23.92 12.70
N PRO A 105 -12.12 -24.67 11.65
CA PRO A 105 -10.79 -25.26 11.57
C PRO A 105 -9.66 -24.26 11.83
N ALA A 106 -8.52 -24.78 12.26
CA ALA A 106 -7.33 -23.97 12.46
C ALA A 106 -6.93 -23.22 11.17
N PRO A 107 -6.55 -21.93 11.27
CA PRO A 107 -6.11 -21.17 10.12
C PRO A 107 -4.84 -21.76 9.52
N GLN A 108 -4.71 -21.64 8.20
CA GLN A 108 -3.51 -22.08 7.48
C GLN A 108 -2.69 -20.87 7.09
N TYR A 109 -1.40 -20.89 7.45
CA TYR A 109 -0.44 -19.84 7.12
C TYR A 109 0.49 -20.31 6.03
N GLN A 110 0.70 -19.47 5.02
CA GLN A 110 1.62 -19.77 3.92
C GLN A 110 2.44 -18.52 3.58
N PRO A 111 3.72 -18.66 3.20
CA PRO A 111 4.43 -17.54 2.60
C PRO A 111 3.78 -17.23 1.26
N LEU A 112 3.65 -15.95 0.93
CA LEU A 112 3.26 -15.59 -0.44
C LEU A 112 4.40 -16.07 -1.36
N LYS A 113 4.08 -17.00 -2.26
CA LYS A 113 5.01 -17.39 -3.33
C LYS A 113 5.21 -16.15 -4.17
N ALA A 114 6.46 -15.81 -4.49
CA ALA A 114 6.79 -14.80 -5.49
C ALA A 114 6.02 -15.13 -6.78
N GLY A 115 4.88 -14.45 -7.00
CA GLY A 115 4.14 -14.48 -8.26
C GLY A 115 4.93 -13.74 -9.34
N GLU A 116 4.36 -13.56 -10.53
CA GLU A 116 5.01 -12.80 -11.61
C GLU A 116 5.44 -11.37 -11.20
N GLU A 117 4.83 -10.81 -10.15
CA GLU A 117 5.19 -9.50 -9.56
C GLU A 117 6.23 -9.58 -8.42
N GLY A 118 6.55 -10.76 -7.89
CA GLY A 118 7.59 -10.95 -6.88
C GLY A 118 7.25 -10.45 -5.47
N ASP A 119 5.97 -10.21 -5.18
CA ASP A 119 5.52 -9.66 -3.89
C ASP A 119 5.83 -10.58 -2.70
N GLU A 120 6.66 -10.10 -1.78
CA GLU A 120 6.97 -10.76 -0.50
C GLU A 120 5.83 -10.56 0.50
N GLY A 121 5.56 -11.56 1.35
CA GLY A 121 4.58 -11.43 2.42
C GLY A 121 4.12 -12.78 2.96
N MET A 122 2.95 -12.82 3.57
CA MET A 122 2.30 -14.05 4.02
C MET A 122 0.80 -14.03 3.73
N SER A 123 0.20 -15.19 3.52
CA SER A 123 -1.26 -15.34 3.50
C SER A 123 -1.76 -16.16 4.67
N THR A 124 -2.99 -15.88 5.07
CA THR A 124 -3.75 -16.69 6.02
C THR A 124 -5.08 -17.10 5.41
N SER A 125 -5.34 -18.40 5.38
CA SER A 125 -6.59 -18.97 4.91
C SER A 125 -7.45 -19.43 6.07
N TYR A 126 -8.72 -19.02 6.05
CA TYR A 126 -9.74 -19.42 7.00
C TYR A 126 -10.89 -20.09 6.25
N GLY A 127 -11.09 -21.39 6.49
CA GLY A 127 -12.24 -22.12 5.98
C GLY A 127 -13.35 -22.22 7.01
N ASN A 128 -14.60 -22.14 6.57
CA ASN A 128 -15.75 -22.34 7.44
C ASN A 128 -16.93 -23.00 6.68
N PRO A 129 -17.61 -24.02 7.26
CA PRO A 129 -18.91 -24.43 6.76
C PRO A 129 -19.92 -23.27 6.80
N TRP A 130 -20.64 -23.07 5.69
CA TRP A 130 -21.66 -22.03 5.57
C TRP A 130 -22.90 -22.58 4.85
N GLY A 131 -23.93 -22.88 5.62
CA GLY A 131 -25.10 -23.62 5.12
C GLY A 131 -24.72 -25.03 4.64
N SER A 132 -25.05 -25.36 3.39
CA SER A 132 -24.65 -26.61 2.73
C SER A 132 -23.27 -26.53 2.07
N GLU A 133 -22.70 -25.33 1.97
CA GLU A 133 -21.46 -25.06 1.27
C GLU A 133 -20.29 -24.92 2.24
N LYS A 134 -19.08 -24.89 1.70
CA LYS A 134 -17.88 -24.45 2.42
C LYS A 134 -17.44 -23.13 1.83
N LEU A 135 -17.22 -22.14 2.68
CA LEU A 135 -16.67 -20.85 2.30
C LEU A 135 -15.25 -20.73 2.83
N ASP A 136 -14.36 -20.22 1.98
CA ASP A 136 -12.98 -19.93 2.33
C ASP A 136 -12.72 -18.43 2.14
N VAL A 137 -11.96 -17.84 3.06
CA VAL A 137 -11.40 -16.49 2.89
C VAL A 137 -9.89 -16.55 3.05
N GLU A 138 -9.18 -15.99 2.09
CA GLU A 138 -7.73 -15.83 2.13
C GLU A 138 -7.39 -14.34 2.29
N VAL A 139 -6.59 -14.05 3.31
CA VAL A 139 -6.05 -12.70 3.55
C VAL A 139 -4.57 -12.72 3.17
N HIS A 140 -4.22 -11.98 2.13
CA HIS A 140 -2.85 -11.80 1.66
C HIS A 140 -2.27 -10.52 2.25
N TYR A 141 -1.36 -10.67 3.21
CA TYR A 141 -0.57 -9.57 3.77
C TYR A 141 0.68 -9.41 2.91
N ILE A 142 0.75 -8.32 2.15
CA ILE A 142 1.79 -8.05 1.15
C ILE A 142 2.73 -6.98 1.70
N CYS A 143 4.03 -7.27 1.71
CA CYS A 143 5.07 -6.31 2.09
C CYS A 143 5.06 -5.12 1.14
N SER A 144 4.95 -3.92 1.70
CA SER A 144 5.01 -2.68 0.94
C SER A 144 5.60 -1.58 1.80
N ASP A 145 6.34 -0.65 1.20
CA ASP A 145 6.81 0.57 1.88
C ASP A 145 5.64 1.51 2.25
N LYS A 146 4.46 1.27 1.69
CA LYS A 146 3.26 2.08 1.91
C LYS A 146 2.22 1.27 2.69
N GLU A 147 1.55 1.95 3.61
CA GLU A 147 0.37 1.40 4.28
C GLU A 147 -0.86 1.59 3.39
N GLU A 148 -1.36 0.51 2.81
CA GLU A 148 -2.64 0.45 2.14
C GLU A 148 -3.51 -0.60 2.83
N GLY A 149 -4.58 -0.16 3.49
CA GLY A 149 -5.50 -1.03 4.20
C GLY A 149 -6.10 -2.15 3.33
N PRO A 150 -6.89 -3.05 3.92
CA PRO A 150 -7.44 -4.20 3.22
C PRO A 150 -8.29 -3.77 2.01
N LYS A 151 -8.11 -4.48 0.90
CA LYS A 151 -8.81 -4.33 -0.37
C LYS A 151 -9.35 -5.68 -0.81
N ILE A 152 -10.47 -5.66 -1.51
CA ILE A 152 -11.00 -6.85 -2.18
C ILE A 152 -10.85 -6.60 -3.67
N GLU A 153 -10.10 -7.46 -4.34
CA GLU A 153 -9.99 -7.39 -5.80
C GLU A 153 -11.06 -8.28 -6.43
N ASN A 154 -11.92 -7.64 -7.23
CA ASN A 154 -12.90 -8.24 -8.13
C ASN A 154 -13.41 -9.63 -7.66
N PRO A 155 -14.24 -9.69 -6.59
CA PRO A 155 -14.80 -10.94 -6.07
C PRO A 155 -15.78 -11.60 -7.07
N GLY A 156 -15.86 -11.10 -8.31
CA GLY A 156 -16.78 -11.52 -9.34
C GLY A 156 -18.22 -11.30 -8.90
N LEU A 157 -19.10 -12.19 -9.35
CA LEU A 157 -20.51 -12.21 -8.94
C LEU A 157 -20.72 -12.91 -7.59
N GLY A 158 -19.64 -13.29 -6.88
CA GLY A 158 -19.69 -14.08 -5.65
C GLY A 158 -20.37 -15.44 -5.86
N LEU A 159 -20.14 -16.05 -7.03
CA LEU A 159 -20.56 -17.42 -7.37
C LEU A 159 -19.51 -18.45 -6.93
N ASN A 160 -18.31 -17.98 -6.61
CA ASN A 160 -17.24 -18.73 -6.01
C ASN A 160 -17.37 -18.66 -4.49
N ASN A 161 -17.23 -19.81 -3.84
CA ASN A 161 -17.21 -19.92 -2.38
C ASN A 161 -15.85 -19.51 -1.77
N PHE A 162 -15.16 -18.56 -2.40
CA PHE A 162 -13.80 -18.15 -2.05
C PHE A 162 -13.66 -16.63 -2.17
N TYR A 163 -13.19 -15.98 -1.10
CA TYR A 163 -12.92 -14.55 -1.08
C TYR A 163 -11.42 -14.29 -0.85
N SER A 164 -10.86 -13.33 -1.56
CA SER A 164 -9.47 -12.90 -1.40
C SER A 164 -9.44 -11.43 -0.94
N ILE A 165 -8.73 -11.19 0.16
CA ILE A 165 -8.50 -9.86 0.72
C ILE A 165 -7.01 -9.57 0.60
N LEU A 166 -6.65 -8.45 -0.02
CA LEU A 166 -5.27 -8.00 -0.22
C LEU A 166 -5.00 -6.84 0.72
N TRP A 167 -3.94 -6.92 1.51
CA TRP A 167 -3.56 -5.89 2.47
C TRP A 167 -2.08 -5.57 2.31
N LYS A 168 -1.76 -4.40 1.75
CA LYS A 168 -0.37 -3.97 1.54
C LYS A 168 0.10 -3.16 2.74
N THR A 169 1.14 -3.61 3.42
CA THR A 169 1.61 -2.96 4.65
C THR A 169 3.10 -3.25 4.91
N PRO A 170 3.85 -2.31 5.51
CA PRO A 170 5.22 -2.58 5.95
C PRO A 170 5.29 -3.68 7.02
N ALA A 171 4.21 -3.92 7.77
CA ALA A 171 4.14 -4.95 8.80
C ALA A 171 4.23 -6.38 8.24
N ALA A 172 3.87 -6.55 6.96
CA ALA A 172 3.94 -7.81 6.25
C ALA A 172 5.34 -8.14 5.71
N CYS A 173 6.31 -7.24 5.88
CA CYS A 173 7.69 -7.48 5.49
C CYS A 173 8.37 -8.44 6.49
N ALA A 174 8.92 -9.53 5.96
CA ALA A 174 9.60 -10.51 6.79
C ALA A 174 10.83 -9.91 7.46
N THR A 175 11.03 -10.29 8.72
CA THR A 175 12.32 -10.13 9.40
C THR A 175 13.01 -11.48 9.40
N ASP A 176 14.17 -11.55 8.73
CA ASP A 176 15.12 -12.63 8.97
C ASP A 176 15.39 -12.66 10.48
N GLY A 177 15.39 -13.84 11.11
CA GLY A 177 15.39 -14.05 12.57
C GLY A 177 16.55 -13.49 13.40
N SER A 178 17.15 -12.38 12.99
CA SER A 178 18.18 -11.59 13.65
C SER A 178 17.57 -10.32 14.27
N LYS A 179 16.94 -10.50 15.44
CA LYS A 179 16.43 -9.46 16.37
C LYS A 179 15.29 -8.56 15.84
N PRO A 180 14.32 -8.21 16.71
CA PRO A 180 13.22 -7.31 16.35
C PRO A 180 13.75 -5.92 15.96
N LYS A 181 13.31 -5.38 14.83
CA LYS A 181 13.39 -3.93 14.59
C LYS A 181 12.26 -3.28 15.41
N GLU A 182 12.65 -2.47 16.39
CA GLU A 182 11.70 -1.65 17.16
C GLU A 182 10.86 -0.76 16.23
N PRO A 183 9.62 -0.41 16.63
CA PRO A 183 8.71 0.37 15.82
C PRO A 183 9.27 1.77 15.51
N VAL A 184 9.23 2.13 14.23
CA VAL A 184 9.64 3.43 13.70
C VAL A 184 8.82 4.54 14.36
N LYS A 185 9.48 5.38 15.17
CA LYS A 185 8.97 6.69 15.59
C LYS A 185 9.51 7.75 14.64
N GLU A 186 8.61 8.57 14.10
CA GLU A 186 8.91 9.76 13.29
C GLU A 186 9.71 10.83 14.08
N PRO A 187 10.40 11.75 13.37
CA PRO A 187 11.59 12.42 13.88
C PRO A 187 11.29 13.73 14.62
N GLY A 188 11.99 13.96 15.73
CA GLY A 188 11.98 15.22 16.44
C GLY A 188 13.27 15.46 17.22
N LYS A 189 14.16 16.28 16.62
CA LYS A 189 15.23 17.13 17.21
C LYS A 189 16.17 16.56 18.31
N THR A 190 17.46 16.55 17.96
CA THR A 190 18.66 16.42 18.82
C THR A 190 18.88 17.66 19.73
N PRO A 191 19.76 17.61 20.77
CA PRO A 191 21.22 17.57 20.60
C PRO A 191 21.99 16.50 21.42
N ASP A 192 23.01 15.94 20.75
CA ASP A 192 24.40 15.65 21.18
C ASP A 192 24.71 14.83 22.45
N ASN A 193 25.36 13.67 22.29
CA ASN A 193 26.80 13.46 22.58
C ASN A 193 27.23 12.01 22.23
N ASP A 194 28.27 11.93 21.39
CA ASP A 194 29.47 11.08 21.41
C ASP A 194 29.34 9.55 21.50
N GLY A 195 29.71 8.87 20.40
CA GLY A 195 29.97 7.43 20.38
C GLY A 195 30.23 6.90 18.97
N GLU A 196 31.43 7.10 18.47
CA GLU A 196 31.93 6.71 17.15
C GLU A 196 31.92 5.18 16.92
N SER A 197 31.37 4.75 15.78
CA SER A 197 32.02 3.87 14.76
C SER A 197 31.08 2.81 14.15
N SER A 198 30.44 3.16 13.02
CA SER A 198 30.52 2.39 11.76
C SER A 198 29.81 3.20 10.67
N LYS A 199 30.59 3.89 9.83
CA LYS A 199 30.11 4.57 8.63
C LYS A 199 29.61 3.52 7.63
N GLU A 200 28.31 3.33 7.55
CA GLU A 200 27.69 2.83 6.32
C GLU A 200 27.56 4.00 5.37
N ASN A 201 28.37 4.02 4.31
CA ASN A 201 28.25 5.05 3.27
C ASN A 201 26.87 4.88 2.61
N PRO A 202 26.06 5.95 2.47
CA PRO A 202 24.81 5.87 1.72
C PRO A 202 25.17 5.46 0.29
N SER A 203 24.69 4.29 -0.14
CA SER A 203 24.93 3.80 -1.49
C SER A 203 24.27 4.79 -2.45
N TRP A 204 25.12 5.52 -3.15
CA TRP A 204 24.75 6.49 -4.16
C TRP A 204 24.29 5.74 -5.40
N GLY A 205 22.97 5.69 -5.61
CA GLY A 205 22.37 4.92 -6.70
C GLY A 205 22.98 5.24 -8.06
N TRP A 206 22.99 4.24 -8.95
CA TRP A 206 23.57 4.32 -10.30
C TRP A 206 23.05 5.50 -11.14
N PHE A 207 21.81 5.94 -10.90
CA PHE A 207 21.21 7.09 -11.58
C PHE A 207 21.91 8.40 -11.23
N THR A 208 22.36 8.58 -9.99
CA THR A 208 23.08 9.80 -9.59
C THR A 208 24.51 9.79 -10.12
N TRP A 209 25.15 8.63 -10.18
CA TRP A 209 26.47 8.47 -10.78
C TRP A 209 26.44 8.72 -12.30
N LEU A 210 25.45 8.19 -13.02
CA LEU A 210 25.25 8.45 -14.44
C LEU A 210 25.01 9.93 -14.73
N PHE A 211 24.16 10.59 -13.92
CA PHE A 211 23.91 12.02 -14.04
C PHE A 211 25.20 12.84 -13.90
N ILE A 212 26.07 12.46 -12.95
CA ILE A 212 27.33 13.17 -12.71
C ILE A 212 28.33 12.95 -13.83
N ILE A 213 28.39 11.76 -14.42
CA ILE A 213 29.22 11.52 -15.61
C ILE A 213 28.77 12.41 -16.77
N ILE A 214 27.46 12.55 -17.00
CA ILE A 214 26.94 13.42 -18.05
C ILE A 214 27.33 14.87 -17.78
N VAL A 215 27.12 15.37 -16.56
CA VAL A 215 27.47 16.75 -16.20
C VAL A 215 28.97 17.02 -16.35
N LEU A 216 29.82 16.10 -15.89
CA LEU A 216 31.27 16.22 -16.04
C LEU A 216 31.71 16.14 -17.51
N GLY A 217 31.09 15.27 -18.31
CA GLY A 217 31.35 15.19 -19.75
C GLY A 217 31.02 16.49 -20.49
N VAL A 218 29.87 17.09 -20.17
CA VAL A 218 29.46 18.40 -20.72
C VAL A 218 30.42 19.50 -20.26
N ALA A 219 30.84 19.49 -18.98
CA ALA A 219 31.79 20.47 -18.47
C ALA A 219 33.14 20.40 -19.19
N VAL A 220 33.71 19.20 -19.37
CA VAL A 220 34.96 19.00 -20.12
C VAL A 220 34.80 19.43 -21.56
N TYR A 221 33.67 19.12 -22.20
CA TYR A 221 33.37 19.57 -23.56
C TYR A 221 33.35 21.09 -23.66
N ILE A 222 32.67 21.79 -22.75
CA ILE A 222 32.59 23.26 -22.77
C ILE A 222 33.96 23.89 -22.50
N ILE A 223 34.68 23.43 -21.47
CA ILE A 223 35.99 23.99 -21.11
C ILE A 223 37.02 23.74 -22.22
N GLY A 224 37.05 22.53 -22.78
CA GLY A 224 37.98 22.18 -23.86
C GLY A 224 37.72 22.99 -25.13
N ASN A 225 36.45 23.13 -25.53
CA ASN A 225 36.11 23.95 -26.69
C ASN A 225 36.36 25.44 -26.44
N ALA A 226 36.03 25.96 -25.25
CA ALA A 226 36.32 27.35 -24.90
C ALA A 226 37.82 27.64 -24.94
N TRP A 227 38.66 26.71 -24.46
CA TRP A 227 40.11 26.86 -24.49
C TRP A 227 40.67 26.86 -25.91
N ILE A 228 40.27 25.89 -26.76
CA ILE A 228 40.67 25.84 -28.17
C ILE A 228 40.21 27.11 -28.90
N ASN A 229 38.98 27.56 -28.65
CA ASN A 229 38.42 28.72 -29.35
C ASN A 229 39.08 30.04 -28.89
N TYR A 230 39.42 30.15 -27.61
CA TYR A 230 40.13 31.29 -27.04
C TYR A 230 41.59 31.38 -27.51
N ASP A 231 42.33 30.27 -27.49
CA ASP A 231 43.77 30.27 -27.78
C ASP A 231 44.06 30.39 -29.29
N ARG A 232 43.19 29.85 -30.16
CA ARG A 232 43.36 29.94 -31.61
C ARG A 232 42.67 31.13 -32.28
N TYR A 233 41.51 31.56 -31.78
CA TYR A 233 40.66 32.54 -32.47
C TYR A 233 40.48 33.86 -31.71
N GLY A 234 40.88 33.95 -30.43
CA GLY A 234 40.85 35.21 -29.67
C GLY A 234 39.45 35.76 -29.39
N ASN A 235 38.39 34.98 -29.64
CA ASN A 235 37.02 35.40 -29.37
C ASN A 235 36.76 35.44 -27.85
N ALA A 236 36.04 36.46 -27.38
CA ALA A 236 35.66 36.60 -25.97
C ALA A 236 34.15 36.85 -25.85
N GLY A 237 33.47 36.03 -25.05
CA GLY A 237 32.04 36.14 -24.77
C GLY A 237 31.25 34.85 -25.01
N VAL A 238 29.93 34.97 -25.07
CA VAL A 238 28.98 33.85 -25.28
C VAL A 238 29.11 33.16 -26.64
N ASP A 239 29.96 33.68 -27.53
CA ASP A 239 30.32 33.11 -28.84
C ASP A 239 31.33 31.94 -28.74
N LEU A 240 31.80 31.64 -27.53
CA LEU A 240 32.69 30.51 -27.24
C LEU A 240 31.97 29.15 -27.26
N LEU A 241 30.63 29.14 -27.24
CA LEU A 241 29.83 27.92 -27.25
C LEU A 241 29.47 27.54 -28.69
N PRO A 242 29.81 26.33 -29.15
CA PRO A 242 29.33 25.87 -30.46
C PRO A 242 27.79 25.87 -30.46
N HIS A 243 27.19 26.52 -31.46
CA HIS A 243 25.75 26.76 -31.58
C HIS A 243 25.15 27.68 -30.50
N ALA A 244 25.90 28.69 -30.03
CA ALA A 244 25.41 29.73 -29.13
C ALA A 244 24.09 30.40 -29.61
N ASP A 245 23.90 30.51 -30.93
CA ASP A 245 22.63 30.99 -31.51
C ASP A 245 21.47 30.05 -31.17
N SER A 246 21.65 28.73 -31.23
CA SER A 246 20.63 27.76 -30.82
C SER A 246 20.34 27.84 -29.32
N LEU A 247 21.35 28.10 -28.49
CA LEU A 247 21.21 28.27 -27.04
C LEU A 247 20.39 29.50 -26.64
N ARG A 248 20.42 30.56 -27.46
CA ARG A 248 19.55 31.74 -27.27
C ARG A 248 18.08 31.44 -27.58
N ASP A 249 17.81 30.47 -28.45
CA ASP A 249 16.46 30.10 -28.88
C ASP A 249 15.80 29.04 -27.97
N VAL A 250 16.59 28.29 -27.18
CA VAL A 250 16.12 27.30 -26.20
C VAL A 250 14.97 27.78 -25.28
N PRO A 251 15.02 28.96 -24.64
CA PRO A 251 13.92 29.40 -23.77
C PRO A 251 12.59 29.57 -24.50
N TYR A 252 12.62 29.94 -25.78
CA TYR A 252 11.42 30.08 -26.61
C TYR A 252 10.90 28.71 -27.05
N LEU A 253 11.79 27.79 -27.43
CA LEU A 253 11.42 26.42 -27.81
C LEU A 253 10.82 25.62 -26.64
N ILE A 254 11.36 25.79 -25.42
CA ILE A 254 10.82 25.16 -24.21
C ILE A 254 9.43 25.73 -23.87
N ARG A 255 9.24 27.05 -24.01
CA ARG A 255 7.94 27.68 -23.78
C ARG A 255 6.88 27.14 -24.74
N ASP A 256 7.22 26.96 -26.02
CA ASP A 256 6.29 26.43 -27.03
C ASP A 256 6.00 24.93 -26.84
N LEU A 257 6.97 24.16 -26.36
CA LEU A 257 6.79 22.75 -25.97
C LEU A 257 5.87 22.64 -24.75
N ILE A 258 6.07 23.46 -23.72
CA ILE A 258 5.20 23.49 -22.55
C ILE A 258 3.79 23.93 -22.93
N ALA A 259 3.66 24.97 -23.76
CA ALA A 259 2.36 25.43 -24.23
C ALA A 259 1.61 24.36 -25.04
N LYS A 260 2.32 23.60 -25.89
CA LYS A 260 1.74 22.46 -26.62
C LYS A 260 1.35 21.31 -25.70
N VAL A 261 2.21 20.92 -24.75
CA VAL A 261 1.94 19.82 -23.82
C VAL A 261 0.75 20.16 -22.91
N VAL A 262 0.71 21.38 -22.39
CA VAL A 262 -0.45 21.87 -21.62
C VAL A 262 -1.70 21.87 -22.49
N GLY A 263 -1.62 22.34 -23.74
CA GLY A 263 -2.73 22.32 -24.69
C GLY A 263 -3.24 20.91 -25.03
N THR A 264 -2.36 19.91 -25.08
CA THR A 264 -2.70 18.50 -25.31
C THR A 264 -3.40 17.88 -24.10
N PHE A 265 -3.01 18.25 -22.88
CA PHE A 265 -3.67 17.78 -21.65
C PHE A 265 -4.96 18.52 -21.31
N THR A 266 -5.13 19.78 -21.74
CA THR A 266 -6.37 20.55 -21.50
C THR A 266 -7.45 20.38 -22.58
N GLY A 267 -7.26 19.47 -23.55
CA GLY A 267 -8.34 18.96 -24.40
C GLY A 267 -9.08 20.00 -25.27
N SER A 268 -8.36 20.90 -25.97
CA SER A 268 -9.01 21.79 -26.94
C SER A 268 -8.92 21.24 -28.36
N SER A 269 -10.01 20.63 -28.83
CA SER A 269 -10.17 20.17 -30.21
C SER A 269 -10.73 21.29 -31.11
N ARG A 270 -10.05 21.53 -32.25
CA ARG A 270 -10.45 22.31 -33.47
C ARG A 270 -10.23 23.83 -33.38
N THR A 271 -9.53 24.51 -34.29
CA THR A 271 -9.80 24.73 -35.74
C THR A 271 -8.56 25.46 -36.31
N GLY A 272 -7.80 24.97 -37.30
CA GLY A 272 -8.07 25.07 -38.74
C GLY A 272 -7.52 26.37 -39.36
N TYR A 273 -6.43 26.32 -40.14
CA TYR A 273 -6.24 27.07 -41.39
C TYR A 273 -5.20 26.38 -42.28
N SER A 274 -5.68 25.91 -43.43
CA SER A 274 -4.95 25.81 -44.69
C SER A 274 -4.74 27.21 -45.27
N ALA A 275 -3.55 27.50 -45.79
CA ALA A 275 -3.40 28.25 -47.04
C ALA A 275 -1.98 28.07 -47.60
N VAL A 276 -1.96 28.10 -48.93
CA VAL A 276 -0.92 27.95 -49.96
C VAL A 276 0.45 28.58 -49.69
#